data_AF-A0A7V1WY09-F1
#
_entry.id   AF-A0A7V1WY09-F1
#
_cell.length_a   1.000
_cell.length_b   1.000
_cell.length_c   1.000
_cell.angle_alpha   90.00
_cell.angle_beta   90.00
_cell.angle_gamma   90.00
#
_symmetry.space_group_name_H-M   'P 1'
#
loop_
_entity.id
_entity.type
_entity.pdbx_description
1 polymer ?
#
loop_
_entity_poly.entity_id
_entity_poly.type
_entity_poly.pdbx_seq_one_letter_code
_entity_poly.pdbx_strand_id
1 'polypeptide(L)'
;MKIKKLFPALFTALLLGQVIVPSIVNAQSPWEKLAKRPSTLDLASGTLSFHTGKLTLKLVKSSQTVAALVPDEDKAFDFTPADRLALRNKDGMYQLGDINLRYKAAGDTTWVRCSTAAKRGTVTALSVTENTLAAADLAGTLPAGIPLKIERYWKNIDGRLTMEFTITNKSNTDIEIGDLGMPVIFNNIMDGKTLEEAHATNVFYDPYIGADAGYLQVARLSGHGP
;
A
#
# COMPACT_ATOMS: atom_id res chain seq x y z
N MET A 1 32.97 -79.61 36.78
CA MET A 1 32.69 -79.11 38.15
C MET A 1 33.87 -78.28 38.63
N LYS A 2 33.63 -76.99 38.99
CA LYS A 2 34.51 -75.90 39.53
C LYS A 2 34.23 -74.61 38.74
N ILE A 3 33.28 -73.76 39.13
CA ILE A 3 33.30 -72.67 40.15
C ILE A 3 34.15 -71.44 39.77
N LYS A 4 33.44 -70.38 39.34
CA LYS A 4 33.52 -68.92 39.59
C LYS A 4 34.86 -68.27 40.03
N LYS A 5 35.18 -67.13 39.39
CA LYS A 5 35.52 -65.79 39.96
C LYS A 5 35.84 -64.81 38.79
N LEU A 6 35.05 -63.75 38.57
CA LEU A 6 35.12 -62.37 39.13
C LEU A 6 35.94 -61.36 38.26
N PHE A 7 35.22 -60.48 37.54
CA PHE A 7 35.36 -59.04 37.19
C PHE A 7 36.70 -58.27 37.37
N PRO A 8 37.01 -57.19 36.59
CA PRO A 8 36.17 -55.97 36.39
C PRO A 8 36.07 -55.44 34.93
N ALA A 9 34.91 -55.00 34.45
CA ALA A 9 34.37 -53.63 34.50
C ALA A 9 35.28 -52.58 33.83
N LEU A 10 35.13 -52.42 32.51
CA LEU A 10 35.67 -51.29 31.75
C LEU A 10 34.59 -50.19 31.69
N PHE A 11 34.81 -49.13 32.45
CA PHE A 11 33.95 -47.95 32.49
C PHE A 11 34.31 -47.06 31.29
N THR A 12 33.65 -47.27 30.15
CA THR A 12 33.81 -46.37 28.99
C THR A 12 32.77 -45.25 29.12
N ALA A 13 33.20 -44.11 29.65
CA ALA A 13 32.40 -42.89 29.70
C ALA A 13 32.15 -42.37 28.27
N LEU A 14 30.91 -42.53 27.80
CA LEU A 14 30.45 -41.98 26.52
C LEU A 14 30.01 -40.52 26.75
N LEU A 15 30.93 -39.56 26.59
CA LEU A 15 30.59 -38.15 26.49
C LEU A 15 29.92 -37.90 25.13
N LEU A 16 28.58 -37.89 25.10
CA LEU A 16 27.82 -37.32 23.98
C LEU A 16 27.96 -35.80 24.03
N GLY A 17 28.89 -35.25 23.25
CA GLY A 17 28.94 -33.83 22.95
C GLY A 17 27.70 -33.43 22.16
N GLN A 18 26.77 -32.70 22.78
CA GLN A 18 25.69 -32.05 22.05
C GLN A 18 26.27 -30.90 21.24
N VAL A 19 26.43 -31.12 19.93
CA VAL A 19 26.71 -30.05 18.98
C VAL A 19 25.43 -29.22 18.86
N ILE A 20 25.38 -28.11 19.59
CA ILE A 20 24.38 -27.07 19.38
C ILE A 20 24.74 -26.41 18.04
N VAL A 21 24.06 -26.80 16.97
CA VAL A 21 24.13 -26.10 15.70
C VAL A 21 23.32 -24.81 15.87
N PRO A 22 23.94 -23.62 15.82
CA PRO A 22 23.18 -22.39 15.86
C PRO A 22 22.35 -22.31 14.57
N SER A 23 21.03 -22.45 14.72
CA SER A 23 20.09 -22.15 13.65
C SER A 23 20.19 -20.65 13.35
N ILE A 24 20.90 -20.29 12.28
CA ILE A 24 20.91 -18.92 11.77
C ILE A 24 19.51 -18.66 11.22
N VAL A 25 18.68 -18.01 12.03
CA VAL A 25 17.38 -17.52 11.58
C VAL A 25 17.65 -16.31 10.69
N ASN A 26 17.82 -16.55 9.39
CA ASN A 26 17.81 -15.48 8.41
C ASN A 26 16.39 -14.90 8.39
N ALA A 27 16.23 -13.73 9.00
CA ALA A 27 15.02 -12.93 8.86
C ALA A 27 14.88 -12.58 7.37
N GLN A 28 14.04 -13.33 6.64
CA GLN A 28 13.74 -13.03 5.24
C GLN A 28 13.18 -11.62 5.13
N SER A 29 13.77 -10.80 4.26
CA SER A 29 13.38 -9.42 4.08
C SER A 29 11.89 -9.35 3.71
N PRO A 30 11.10 -8.45 4.31
CA PRO A 30 9.71 -8.22 3.92
C PRO A 30 9.56 -7.98 2.40
N TRP A 31 10.57 -7.36 1.77
CA TRP A 31 10.60 -7.09 0.34
C TRP A 31 10.78 -8.35 -0.50
N GLU A 32 11.59 -9.31 -0.06
CA GLU A 32 11.74 -10.61 -0.74
C GLU A 32 10.45 -11.42 -0.68
N LYS A 33 9.76 -11.39 0.46
CA LYS A 33 8.44 -12.03 0.60
C LYS A 33 7.41 -11.36 -0.31
N LEU A 34 7.44 -10.03 -0.42
CA LEU A 34 6.55 -9.28 -1.30
C LEU A 34 6.84 -9.56 -2.79
N ALA A 35 8.12 -9.65 -3.18
CA ALA A 35 8.54 -9.91 -4.56
C ALA A 35 8.01 -11.24 -5.11
N LYS A 36 7.80 -12.25 -4.23
CA LYS A 36 7.25 -13.56 -4.58
C LYS A 36 5.75 -13.57 -4.82
N ARG A 37 5.02 -12.49 -4.47
CA ARG A 37 3.57 -12.40 -4.69
C ARG A 37 3.25 -12.10 -6.17
N PRO A 38 2.08 -12.51 -6.68
CA PRO A 38 1.66 -12.17 -8.04
C PRO A 38 1.39 -10.68 -8.19
N SER A 39 1.75 -10.10 -9.34
CA SER A 39 1.38 -8.73 -9.71
C SER A 39 -0.12 -8.61 -9.94
N THR A 40 -0.78 -7.63 -9.33
CA THR A 40 -2.23 -7.42 -9.41
C THR A 40 -2.66 -6.00 -9.80
N LEU A 41 -1.72 -5.07 -9.99
CA LEU A 41 -2.03 -3.69 -10.44
C LEU A 41 -2.02 -3.52 -11.97
N ASP A 42 -1.75 -4.58 -12.75
CA ASP A 42 -1.66 -4.56 -14.23
C ASP A 42 -0.92 -3.33 -14.79
N LEU A 43 0.36 -3.21 -14.46
CA LEU A 43 1.20 -2.11 -14.93
C LEU A 43 1.42 -2.14 -16.46
N ALA A 44 1.21 -3.29 -17.10
CA ALA A 44 1.38 -3.46 -18.54
C ALA A 44 0.33 -2.68 -19.36
N SER A 45 -0.84 -2.41 -18.77
CA SER A 45 -1.85 -1.52 -19.37
C SER A 45 -1.36 -0.07 -19.56
N GLY A 46 -0.28 0.31 -18.88
CA GLY A 46 0.34 1.64 -18.95
C GLY A 46 -0.34 2.65 -18.03
N THR A 47 -0.10 3.94 -18.30
CA THR A 47 -0.58 5.05 -17.47
C THR A 47 -1.39 6.07 -18.26
N LEU A 48 -2.25 6.80 -17.55
CA LEU A 48 -2.82 8.09 -17.95
C LEU A 48 -1.96 9.20 -17.36
N SER A 49 -1.81 10.32 -18.06
CA SER A 49 -1.00 11.46 -17.60
C SER A 49 -1.80 12.75 -17.67
N PHE A 50 -1.80 13.51 -16.59
CA PHE A 50 -2.52 14.77 -16.47
C PHE A 50 -1.61 15.83 -15.84
N HIS A 51 -1.76 17.07 -16.29
CA HIS A 51 -1.07 18.22 -15.71
C HIS A 51 -2.06 19.02 -14.84
N THR A 52 -1.64 19.37 -13.63
CA THR A 52 -2.44 20.10 -12.64
C THR A 52 -1.58 21.14 -11.92
N GLY A 53 -1.70 22.41 -12.34
CA GLY A 53 -0.96 23.50 -11.72
C GLY A 53 0.56 23.32 -11.84
N LYS A 54 1.21 22.87 -10.76
CA LYS A 54 2.66 22.61 -10.68
C LYS A 54 3.04 21.12 -10.68
N LEU A 55 2.07 20.22 -10.91
CA LEU A 55 2.26 18.78 -10.78
C LEU A 55 1.84 18.07 -12.07
N THR A 56 2.57 17.03 -12.41
CA THR A 56 2.16 16.02 -13.38
C THR A 56 1.72 14.76 -12.62
N LEU A 57 0.43 14.44 -12.71
CA LEU A 57 -0.17 13.23 -12.17
C LEU A 57 -0.08 12.11 -13.22
N LYS A 58 0.43 10.94 -12.84
CA LYS A 58 0.26 9.71 -13.63
C LYS A 58 -0.57 8.70 -12.87
N LEU A 59 -1.57 8.13 -13.53
CA LEU A 59 -2.45 7.08 -12.99
C LEU A 59 -2.23 5.77 -13.72
N VAL A 60 -2.15 4.65 -13.01
CA VAL A 60 -2.18 3.32 -13.66
C VAL A 60 -3.54 3.13 -14.34
N LYS A 61 -3.58 2.78 -15.63
CA LYS A 61 -4.85 2.72 -16.39
C LYS A 61 -5.88 1.78 -15.78
N SER A 62 -5.45 0.58 -15.38
CA SER A 62 -6.32 -0.48 -14.85
C SER A 62 -7.00 -0.13 -13.53
N SER A 63 -6.31 0.60 -12.65
CA SER A 63 -6.78 0.85 -11.27
C SER A 63 -7.08 2.31 -10.99
N GLN A 64 -6.65 3.22 -11.85
CA GLN A 64 -6.63 4.68 -11.66
C GLN A 64 -6.04 5.12 -10.30
N THR A 65 -5.13 4.32 -9.73
CA THR A 65 -4.29 4.73 -8.58
C THR A 65 -3.03 5.45 -9.07
N VAL A 66 -2.44 6.28 -8.22
CA VAL A 66 -1.28 7.10 -8.60
C VAL A 66 -0.05 6.22 -8.82
N ALA A 67 0.51 6.33 -10.02
CA ALA A 67 1.79 5.73 -10.40
C ALA A 67 2.97 6.68 -10.17
N ALA A 68 2.74 7.99 -10.33
CA ALA A 68 3.73 9.04 -10.21
C ALA A 68 3.06 10.39 -9.88
N LEU A 69 3.72 11.21 -9.08
CA LEU A 69 3.34 12.61 -8.83
C LEU A 69 4.60 13.48 -8.92
N VAL A 70 4.81 14.06 -10.09
CA VAL A 70 6.08 14.70 -10.47
C VAL A 70 5.91 16.23 -10.46
N PRO A 71 6.74 16.99 -9.73
CA PRO A 71 6.72 18.45 -9.79
C PRO A 71 7.19 18.99 -11.15
N ASP A 72 6.76 20.19 -11.48
CA ASP A 72 7.20 20.86 -12.71
C ASP A 72 8.63 21.37 -12.63
N GLU A 73 9.05 21.83 -11.45
CA GLU A 73 10.37 22.44 -11.23
C GLU A 73 11.50 21.40 -11.24
N ASP A 74 11.18 20.12 -11.00
CA ASP A 74 12.14 19.01 -11.07
C ASP A 74 11.49 17.72 -11.59
N LYS A 75 11.73 17.42 -12.86
CA LYS A 75 11.20 16.21 -13.53
C LYS A 75 11.91 14.92 -13.15
N ALA A 76 13.03 14.98 -12.42
CA ALA A 76 13.71 13.80 -11.90
C ALA A 76 13.13 13.35 -10.55
N PHE A 77 12.40 14.22 -9.86
CA PHE A 77 11.80 13.93 -8.56
C PHE A 77 10.38 13.36 -8.69
N ASP A 78 10.00 12.47 -7.78
CA ASP A 78 8.64 11.95 -7.64
C ASP A 78 8.25 11.91 -6.17
N PHE A 79 7.13 12.53 -5.82
CA PHE A 79 6.61 12.51 -4.45
C PHE A 79 6.15 11.10 -4.04
N THR A 80 5.81 10.26 -5.00
CA THR A 80 5.38 8.88 -4.79
C THR A 80 6.54 7.90 -4.95
N PRO A 81 6.44 6.69 -4.39
CA PRO A 81 7.47 5.65 -4.52
C PRO A 81 7.40 4.95 -5.89
N ALA A 82 7.48 5.72 -6.97
CA ALA A 82 7.44 5.26 -8.36
C ALA A 82 8.57 4.24 -8.66
N ASP A 83 9.76 4.46 -8.10
CA ASP A 83 10.90 3.55 -8.18
C ASP A 83 10.60 2.15 -7.61
N ARG A 84 9.65 2.06 -6.68
CA ARG A 84 9.20 0.82 -6.05
C ARG A 84 7.87 0.30 -6.60
N LEU A 85 7.26 0.95 -7.58
CA LEU A 85 5.91 0.60 -8.06
C LEU A 85 5.84 -0.85 -8.58
N ALA A 86 6.85 -1.30 -9.32
CA ALA A 86 6.93 -2.68 -9.83
C ALA A 86 6.97 -3.74 -8.70
N LEU A 87 7.63 -3.42 -7.58
CA LEU A 87 7.66 -4.29 -6.40
C LEU A 87 6.32 -4.23 -5.66
N ARG A 88 5.75 -3.03 -5.52
CA ARG A 88 4.53 -2.71 -4.76
C ARG A 88 3.21 -2.95 -5.51
N ASN A 89 3.23 -3.50 -6.71
CA ASN A 89 2.03 -3.74 -7.51
C ASN A 89 1.24 -5.00 -7.09
N LYS A 90 1.27 -5.36 -5.80
CA LYS A 90 0.70 -6.60 -5.24
C LYS A 90 -0.52 -6.31 -4.39
N ASP A 91 -1.35 -7.32 -4.15
CA ASP A 91 -2.43 -7.25 -3.16
C ASP A 91 -1.86 -6.98 -1.75
N GLY A 92 -2.60 -6.18 -1.00
CA GLY A 92 -2.25 -5.67 0.33
C GLY A 92 -1.34 -4.45 0.34
N MET A 93 -0.76 -4.04 -0.80
CA MET A 93 0.08 -2.86 -0.88
C MET A 93 -0.74 -1.65 -1.28
N TYR A 94 -0.98 -0.70 -0.37
CA TYR A 94 -1.69 0.53 -0.69
C TYR A 94 -0.95 1.39 -1.72
N GLN A 95 -1.72 2.10 -2.55
CA GLN A 95 -1.30 3.16 -3.45
C GLN A 95 -2.11 4.42 -3.14
N LEU A 96 -1.58 5.59 -3.48
CA LEU A 96 -2.36 6.82 -3.36
C LEU A 96 -3.54 6.72 -4.34
N GLY A 97 -4.76 6.97 -3.85
CA GLY A 97 -5.99 6.64 -4.58
C GLY A 97 -6.74 5.44 -4.04
N ASP A 98 -6.18 4.63 -3.15
CA ASP A 98 -6.94 3.58 -2.48
C ASP A 98 -7.88 4.15 -1.39
N ILE A 99 -8.84 3.34 -0.97
CA ILE A 99 -9.75 3.62 0.16
C ILE A 99 -9.99 2.34 0.96
N ASN A 100 -10.18 2.49 2.26
CA ASN A 100 -10.62 1.41 3.14
C ASN A 100 -11.71 1.90 4.10
N LEU A 101 -12.58 0.98 4.49
CA LEU A 101 -13.65 1.22 5.45
C LEU A 101 -14.09 -0.11 6.07
N ARG A 102 -14.84 -0.01 7.16
CA ARG A 102 -15.73 -1.07 7.63
C ARG A 102 -17.17 -0.62 7.50
N TYR A 103 -18.04 -1.59 7.29
CA TYR A 103 -19.48 -1.35 7.28
C TYR A 103 -20.23 -2.43 8.04
N LYS A 104 -21.43 -2.10 8.51
CA LYS A 104 -22.43 -3.02 9.02
C LYS A 104 -23.83 -2.45 8.80
N ALA A 105 -24.86 -3.28 8.75
CA ALA A 105 -26.23 -2.77 8.79
C ALA A 105 -26.52 -2.15 10.16
N ALA A 106 -27.41 -1.17 10.20
CA ALA A 106 -27.86 -0.59 11.46
C ALA A 106 -28.44 -1.66 12.38
N GLY A 107 -28.01 -1.66 13.64
CA GLY A 107 -28.40 -2.68 14.63
C GLY A 107 -27.57 -3.97 14.62
N ASP A 108 -26.76 -4.22 13.58
CA ASP A 108 -25.82 -5.35 13.60
C ASP A 108 -24.63 -5.08 14.53
N THR A 109 -23.97 -6.14 14.97
CA THR A 109 -22.73 -6.08 15.76
C THR A 109 -21.48 -6.46 14.96
N THR A 110 -21.65 -7.08 13.78
CA THR A 110 -20.55 -7.64 12.99
C THR A 110 -20.10 -6.66 11.92
N TRP A 111 -18.88 -6.16 12.05
CA TRP A 111 -18.26 -5.30 11.04
C TRP A 111 -17.65 -6.11 9.89
N VAL A 112 -17.95 -5.72 8.66
CA VAL A 112 -17.30 -6.23 7.46
C VAL A 112 -16.25 -5.23 7.00
N ARG A 113 -15.01 -5.69 6.82
CA ARG A 113 -13.91 -4.85 6.32
C ARG A 113 -13.86 -4.84 4.80
N CYS A 114 -13.66 -3.66 4.23
CA CYS A 114 -13.48 -3.43 2.81
C CYS A 114 -12.23 -2.58 2.57
N SER A 115 -11.41 -2.96 1.59
CA SER A 115 -10.24 -2.19 1.17
C SER A 115 -9.94 -2.47 -0.30
N THR A 116 -9.76 -1.43 -1.10
CA THR A 116 -9.47 -1.54 -2.53
C THR A 116 -8.09 -2.16 -2.81
N ALA A 117 -7.20 -2.15 -1.81
CA ALA A 117 -5.90 -2.79 -1.90
C ALA A 117 -5.91 -4.26 -1.49
N ALA A 118 -6.97 -4.75 -0.81
CA ALA A 118 -6.98 -6.12 -0.25
C ALA A 118 -6.98 -7.21 -1.34
N LYS A 119 -7.79 -7.00 -2.38
CA LYS A 119 -7.82 -7.85 -3.58
C LYS A 119 -8.04 -6.94 -4.78
N ARG A 120 -6.96 -6.62 -5.49
CA ARG A 120 -7.01 -5.66 -6.59
C ARG A 120 -7.80 -6.23 -7.77
N GLY A 121 -8.45 -5.33 -8.48
CA GLY A 121 -9.14 -5.61 -9.72
C GLY A 121 -9.17 -4.36 -10.60
N THR A 122 -9.48 -4.55 -11.87
CA THR A 122 -9.66 -3.44 -12.81
C THR A 122 -10.89 -2.63 -12.41
N VAL A 123 -10.76 -1.31 -12.41
CA VAL A 123 -11.88 -0.38 -12.16
C VAL A 123 -12.59 -0.04 -13.46
N THR A 124 -13.87 0.32 -13.37
CA THR A 124 -14.63 0.77 -14.54
C THR A 124 -14.50 2.27 -14.66
N ALA A 125 -13.86 2.77 -15.72
CA ALA A 125 -13.77 4.19 -15.97
C ALA A 125 -15.17 4.80 -16.20
N LEU A 126 -15.42 5.95 -15.58
CA LEU A 126 -16.64 6.73 -15.74
C LEU A 126 -16.40 7.90 -16.69
N SER A 127 -17.47 8.39 -17.32
CA SER A 127 -17.42 9.62 -18.11
C SER A 127 -16.95 10.79 -17.24
N VAL A 128 -16.02 11.58 -17.77
CA VAL A 128 -15.50 12.78 -17.12
C VAL A 128 -16.18 14.02 -17.69
N THR A 129 -16.47 14.99 -16.83
CA THR A 129 -16.98 16.31 -17.22
C THR A 129 -16.18 17.40 -16.53
N GLU A 130 -16.16 18.59 -17.14
CA GLU A 130 -15.59 19.80 -16.56
C GLU A 130 -14.14 19.63 -16.10
N ASN A 131 -13.90 19.82 -14.80
CA ASN A 131 -12.60 19.78 -14.13
C ASN A 131 -12.16 18.37 -13.70
N THR A 132 -12.84 17.33 -14.16
CA THR A 132 -12.51 15.93 -13.80
C THR A 132 -11.47 15.37 -14.77
N LEU A 133 -10.33 14.94 -14.25
CA LEU A 133 -9.22 14.34 -15.00
C LEU A 133 -9.48 12.87 -15.28
N ALA A 134 -9.94 12.13 -14.26
CA ALA A 134 -10.28 10.72 -14.34
C ALA A 134 -11.32 10.38 -13.27
N ALA A 135 -12.24 9.48 -13.61
CA ALA A 135 -13.24 8.97 -12.70
C ALA A 135 -13.39 7.45 -12.87
N ALA A 136 -13.71 6.74 -11.77
CA ALA A 136 -13.92 5.30 -11.80
C ALA A 136 -14.91 4.81 -10.74
N ASP A 137 -15.71 3.82 -11.13
CA ASP A 137 -16.44 2.94 -10.19
C ASP A 137 -15.47 1.85 -9.72
N LEU A 138 -15.32 1.74 -8.39
CA LEU A 138 -14.36 0.85 -7.75
C LEU A 138 -14.86 -0.57 -7.53
N ALA A 139 -16.09 -0.91 -7.97
CA ALA A 139 -16.73 -2.21 -7.72
C ALA A 139 -15.84 -3.43 -8.00
N GLY A 140 -14.98 -3.37 -9.02
CA GLY A 140 -14.04 -4.44 -9.37
C GLY A 140 -13.00 -4.77 -8.28
N THR A 141 -12.84 -3.90 -7.28
CA THR A 141 -11.91 -4.06 -6.14
C THR A 141 -12.63 -4.34 -4.81
N LEU A 142 -13.96 -4.29 -4.80
CA LEU A 142 -14.78 -4.43 -3.59
C LEU A 142 -15.32 -5.86 -3.48
N PRO A 143 -15.66 -6.33 -2.26
CA PRO A 143 -16.36 -7.60 -2.09
C PRO A 143 -17.67 -7.64 -2.91
N ALA A 144 -17.94 -8.78 -3.55
CA ALA A 144 -19.18 -8.98 -4.29
C ALA A 144 -20.39 -8.81 -3.35
N GLY A 145 -21.42 -8.09 -3.81
CA GLY A 145 -22.65 -7.87 -3.04
C GLY A 145 -22.54 -6.85 -1.90
N ILE A 146 -21.44 -6.10 -1.79
CA ILE A 146 -21.33 -4.98 -0.84
C ILE A 146 -22.51 -4.00 -1.02
N PRO A 147 -23.15 -3.50 0.06
CA PRO A 147 -24.29 -2.59 -0.03
C PRO A 147 -23.91 -1.16 -0.46
N LEU A 148 -22.61 -0.90 -0.64
CA LEU A 148 -22.06 0.41 -0.97
C LEU A 148 -21.63 0.49 -2.43
N LYS A 149 -21.84 1.65 -3.06
CA LYS A 149 -21.19 2.04 -4.32
C LYS A 149 -20.08 2.99 -3.93
N ILE A 150 -18.89 2.80 -4.48
CA ILE A 150 -17.76 3.69 -4.23
C ILE A 150 -17.21 4.12 -5.57
N GLU A 151 -17.26 5.42 -5.82
CA GLU A 151 -16.69 6.07 -7.00
C GLU A 151 -15.54 6.96 -6.56
N ARG A 152 -14.47 7.01 -7.35
CA ARG A 152 -13.32 7.89 -7.14
C ARG A 152 -13.20 8.87 -8.29
N TYR A 153 -12.90 10.11 -7.96
CA TYR A 153 -12.68 11.19 -8.92
C TYR A 153 -11.33 11.87 -8.63
N TRP A 154 -10.55 12.02 -9.69
CA TRP A 154 -9.39 12.91 -9.74
C TRP A 154 -9.81 14.18 -10.45
N LYS A 155 -9.74 15.32 -9.76
CA LYS A 155 -10.17 16.62 -10.26
C LYS A 155 -9.02 17.63 -10.24
N ASN A 156 -9.11 18.64 -11.07
CA ASN A 156 -8.25 19.83 -11.05
C ASN A 156 -9.11 21.04 -10.67
N ILE A 157 -9.08 21.44 -9.41
CA ILE A 157 -9.86 22.58 -8.91
C ILE A 157 -8.90 23.75 -8.68
N ASP A 158 -9.00 24.79 -9.51
CA ASP A 158 -8.14 25.98 -9.46
C ASP A 158 -6.63 25.67 -9.47
N GLY A 159 -6.22 24.71 -10.31
CA GLY A 159 -4.82 24.28 -10.41
C GLY A 159 -4.39 23.32 -9.29
N ARG A 160 -5.28 22.90 -8.40
CA ARG A 160 -5.01 21.95 -7.33
C ARG A 160 -5.53 20.56 -7.70
N LEU A 161 -4.66 19.57 -7.56
CA LEU A 161 -5.05 18.17 -7.65
C LEU A 161 -5.96 17.82 -6.45
N THR A 162 -7.18 17.38 -6.75
CA THR A 162 -8.17 16.98 -5.74
C THR A 162 -8.57 15.53 -5.95
N MET A 163 -8.56 14.75 -4.88
CA MET A 163 -9.09 13.38 -4.85
C MET A 163 -10.40 13.38 -4.07
N GLU A 164 -11.45 12.85 -4.69
CA GLU A 164 -12.78 12.76 -4.10
C GLU A 164 -13.28 11.32 -4.17
N PHE A 165 -13.95 10.87 -3.11
CA PHE A 165 -14.70 9.63 -3.10
C PHE A 165 -16.17 9.90 -2.82
N THR A 166 -17.05 9.30 -3.62
CA THR A 166 -18.49 9.28 -3.38
C THR A 166 -18.87 7.89 -2.92
N ILE A 167 -19.48 7.80 -1.73
CA ILE A 167 -19.96 6.55 -1.14
C ILE A 167 -21.48 6.59 -1.08
N THR A 168 -22.15 5.71 -1.83
CA THR A 168 -23.61 5.66 -1.90
C THR A 168 -24.12 4.34 -1.33
N ASN A 169 -25.05 4.41 -0.37
CA ASN A 169 -25.81 3.23 0.06
C ASN A 169 -26.79 2.83 -1.05
N LYS A 170 -26.66 1.61 -1.58
CA LYS A 170 -27.55 1.04 -2.61
C LYS A 170 -28.62 0.12 -2.02
N SER A 171 -28.61 -0.08 -0.69
CA SER A 171 -29.55 -0.95 0.00
C SER A 171 -30.74 -0.17 0.57
N ASN A 172 -31.77 -0.90 1.01
CA ASN A 172 -32.95 -0.32 1.67
C ASN A 172 -32.80 -0.28 3.21
N THR A 173 -31.60 -0.54 3.73
CA THR A 173 -31.30 -0.55 5.16
C THR A 173 -30.23 0.49 5.44
N ASP A 174 -30.31 1.15 6.59
CA ASP A 174 -29.26 2.06 7.03
C ASP A 174 -27.94 1.29 7.22
N ILE A 175 -26.84 1.90 6.75
CA ILE A 175 -25.49 1.34 6.85
C ILE A 175 -24.64 2.26 7.72
N GLU A 176 -24.02 1.68 8.74
CA GLU A 176 -23.01 2.36 9.55
C GLU A 176 -21.63 2.18 8.90
N ILE A 177 -20.86 3.26 8.77
CA ILE A 177 -19.49 3.26 8.27
C ILE A 177 -18.54 3.54 9.44
N GLY A 178 -17.49 2.74 9.56
CA GLY A 178 -16.41 2.94 10.51
C GLY A 178 -15.05 2.70 9.85
N ASP A 179 -13.95 3.02 10.55
CA ASP A 179 -12.58 2.78 10.07
C ASP A 179 -12.34 3.32 8.63
N LEU A 180 -12.98 4.45 8.29
CA LEU A 180 -12.87 5.09 6.99
C LEU A 180 -11.47 5.72 6.87
N GLY A 181 -10.72 5.29 5.86
CA GLY A 181 -9.36 5.78 5.63
C GLY A 181 -9.02 5.92 4.16
N MET A 182 -8.31 7.00 3.84
CA MET A 182 -7.72 7.29 2.55
C MET A 182 -6.20 7.20 2.69
N PRO A 183 -5.57 6.08 2.29
CA PRO A 183 -4.13 5.90 2.38
C PRO A 183 -3.37 6.96 1.58
N VAL A 184 -2.51 7.71 2.26
CA VAL A 184 -1.61 8.71 1.68
C VAL A 184 -0.23 8.10 1.51
N ILE A 185 0.19 7.90 0.26
CA ILE A 185 1.40 7.15 -0.06
C ILE A 185 2.42 8.07 -0.72
N PHE A 186 3.45 8.43 0.03
CA PHE A 186 4.60 9.19 -0.45
C PHE A 186 5.92 8.42 -0.26
N ASN A 187 6.97 8.81 -0.99
CA ASN A 187 8.22 8.06 -1.02
C ASN A 187 9.06 8.24 0.26
N ASN A 188 8.79 7.43 1.28
CA ASN A 188 9.62 7.35 2.49
C ASN A 188 10.20 5.93 2.67
N ILE A 189 10.55 5.27 1.55
CA ILE A 189 11.19 3.95 1.57
C ILE A 189 12.69 4.15 1.37
N MET A 190 13.45 4.09 2.47
CA MET A 190 14.92 4.25 2.44
C MET A 190 15.67 2.92 2.38
N ASP A 191 14.97 1.80 2.57
CA ASP A 191 15.56 0.46 2.61
C ASP A 191 16.31 0.15 1.30
N GLY A 192 17.60 -0.18 1.41
CA GLY A 192 18.46 -0.47 0.27
C GLY A 192 18.88 0.76 -0.57
N LYS A 193 18.62 1.99 -0.10
CA LYS A 193 19.15 3.23 -0.70
C LYS A 193 20.41 3.70 0.03
N THR A 194 21.34 4.32 -0.69
CA THR A 194 22.41 5.10 -0.06
C THR A 194 21.85 6.40 0.54
N LEU A 195 22.67 7.10 1.34
CA LEU A 195 22.28 8.40 1.89
C LEU A 195 21.99 9.41 0.77
N GLU A 196 22.81 9.43 -0.28
CA GLU A 196 22.67 10.31 -1.44
C GLU A 196 21.38 10.01 -2.22
N GLU A 197 21.08 8.73 -2.45
CA GLU A 197 19.86 8.30 -3.13
C GLU A 197 18.60 8.66 -2.32
N ALA A 198 18.62 8.38 -1.01
CA ALA A 198 17.51 8.75 -0.12
C ALA A 198 17.32 10.27 -0.09
N HIS A 199 18.40 11.03 0.07
CA HIS A 199 18.37 12.50 0.06
C HIS A 199 17.78 13.06 -1.25
N ALA A 200 18.08 12.44 -2.39
CA ALA A 200 17.61 12.89 -3.70
C ALA A 200 16.17 12.48 -4.03
N THR A 201 15.68 11.33 -3.53
CA THR A 201 14.45 10.70 -4.03
C THR A 201 13.34 10.53 -3.00
N ASN A 202 13.63 10.72 -1.71
CA ASN A 202 12.66 10.51 -0.65
C ASN A 202 12.12 11.82 -0.07
N VAL A 203 10.99 11.69 0.62
CA VAL A 203 10.32 12.75 1.35
C VAL A 203 10.22 12.42 2.84
N PHE A 204 10.12 13.46 3.65
CA PHE A 204 9.51 13.40 4.97
C PHE A 204 8.05 13.85 4.86
N TYR A 205 7.16 13.27 5.66
CA TYR A 205 5.80 13.76 5.75
C TYR A 205 5.31 13.80 7.20
N ASP A 206 4.67 14.91 7.57
CA ASP A 206 4.25 15.21 8.93
C ASP A 206 2.73 15.42 8.99
N PRO A 207 1.97 14.54 9.68
CA PRO A 207 0.54 14.67 9.79
C PRO A 207 0.11 15.59 10.93
N TYR A 208 -0.80 16.50 10.62
CA TYR A 208 -1.59 17.24 11.61
C TYR A 208 -3.02 16.71 11.62
N ILE A 209 -3.43 16.10 12.73
CA ILE A 209 -4.78 15.55 12.92
C ILE A 209 -5.67 16.66 13.48
N GLY A 210 -6.40 17.33 12.59
CA GLY A 210 -7.17 18.53 12.92
C GLY A 210 -8.62 18.53 12.47
N ALA A 211 -9.24 17.35 12.30
CA ALA A 211 -10.56 17.19 11.68
C ALA A 211 -10.63 17.94 10.32
N ASP A 212 -11.52 18.91 10.17
CA ASP A 212 -11.71 19.69 8.94
C ASP A 212 -10.50 20.58 8.57
N ALA A 213 -9.58 20.81 9.51
CA ALA A 213 -8.32 21.52 9.31
C ALA A 213 -7.10 20.59 9.29
N GLY A 214 -7.30 19.27 9.21
CA GLY A 214 -6.23 18.30 9.12
C GLY A 214 -5.43 18.43 7.82
N TYR A 215 -4.12 18.19 7.89
CA TYR A 215 -3.26 18.21 6.71
C TYR A 215 -2.08 17.25 6.86
N LEU A 216 -1.43 16.96 5.73
CA LEU A 216 -0.14 16.29 5.69
C LEU A 216 0.84 17.20 4.95
N GLN A 217 1.90 17.63 5.62
CA GLN A 217 2.97 18.35 4.94
C GLN A 217 3.96 17.34 4.38
N VAL A 218 4.27 17.44 3.08
CA VAL A 218 5.25 16.58 2.42
C VAL A 218 6.42 17.43 1.95
N ALA A 219 7.62 17.11 2.43
CA ALA A 219 8.85 17.86 2.12
C ALA A 219 9.92 16.90 1.59
N ARG A 220 10.67 17.34 0.58
CA ARG A 220 11.83 16.58 0.09
C ARG A 220 12.85 16.44 1.23
N LEU A 221 13.48 15.28 1.37
CA LEU A 221 14.55 15.11 2.37
C LEU A 221 15.73 16.07 2.14
N SER A 222 15.93 16.52 0.90
CA SER A 222 16.94 17.52 0.57
C SER A 222 16.67 18.93 1.08
N GLY A 223 15.48 19.20 1.62
CA GLY A 223 15.06 20.53 2.05
C GLY A 223 14.84 21.54 0.91
N HIS A 224 15.01 21.14 -0.35
CA HIS A 224 14.74 21.99 -1.50
C HIS A 224 13.23 22.14 -1.72
N GLY A 225 12.82 23.32 -2.19
CA GLY A 225 11.44 23.61 -2.55
C GLY A 225 10.88 22.69 -3.65
N PRO A 226 9.55 22.64 -3.79
CA PRO A 226 8.88 21.82 -4.79
C PRO A 226 9.16 22.29 -6.22
#